data_AF-A0A6M6BCM5-F1
#
_entry.id   AF-A0A6M6BCM5-F1
#
_cell.length_a   1.000
_cell.length_b   1.000
_cell.length_c   1.000
_cell.angle_alpha   90.00
_cell.angle_beta   90.00
_cell.angle_gamma   90.00
#
_symmetry.space_group_name_H-M   'P 1'
#
loop_
_entity.id
_entity.type
_entity.pdbx_description
1 polymer ?
#
loop_
_entity_poly.entity_id
_entity_poly.type
_entity_poly.pdbx_seq_one_letter_code
_entity_poly.pdbx_strand_id
1 'polypeptide(L)'
;MQLVAYRPEYRIYLDTRLNMLLYEQLEEMTFVKQLPYYLGDCQRALEHMQPGFTVLCDVRRTLGPNVDLLPTFLRSHQLMLAAGVAIMAEVYPAGPTRMPVSRMLNQLSSLPTRQFTDLAAAENFLQSYGTSVAS
;
A
#
# COMPACT_ATOMS: atom_id res chain seq x y z
N MET A 1 -16.59 1.68 3.28
CA MET A 1 -15.34 0.92 3.30
C MET A 1 -15.60 -0.51 3.73
N GLN A 2 -15.09 -1.49 2.99
CA GLN A 2 -15.21 -2.92 3.28
C GLN A 2 -13.86 -3.45 3.82
N LEU A 3 -13.87 -4.16 4.94
CA LEU A 3 -12.68 -4.82 5.49
C LEU A 3 -12.44 -6.17 4.79
N VAL A 4 -11.24 -6.39 4.26
CA VAL A 4 -10.84 -7.65 3.59
C VAL A 4 -9.93 -8.49 4.48
N ALA A 5 -9.02 -7.84 5.19
CA ALA A 5 -8.07 -8.51 6.08
C ALA A 5 -7.84 -7.71 7.35
N TYR A 6 -7.88 -8.42 8.48
CA TYR A 6 -7.57 -7.89 9.80
C TYR A 6 -6.53 -8.80 10.46
N ARG A 7 -5.28 -8.35 10.47
CA ARG A 7 -4.16 -9.07 11.07
C ARG A 7 -3.48 -8.17 12.12
N PRO A 8 -2.68 -8.74 13.03
CA PRO A 8 -1.85 -7.94 13.94
C PRO A 8 -0.90 -7.00 13.19
N GLU A 9 -0.37 -7.42 12.03
CA GLU A 9 0.66 -6.70 11.30
C GLU A 9 0.10 -5.70 10.28
N TYR A 10 -1.12 -5.91 9.81
CA TYR A 10 -1.72 -5.06 8.79
C TYR A 10 -3.24 -5.14 8.72
N ARG A 11 -3.82 -4.17 8.02
CA ARG A 11 -5.22 -4.18 7.61
C ARG A 11 -5.37 -3.84 6.14
N ILE A 12 -6.34 -4.46 5.48
CA ILE A 12 -6.72 -4.15 4.10
C ILE A 12 -8.19 -3.78 4.07
N TYR A 13 -8.48 -2.61 3.52
CA TYR A 13 -9.82 -2.12 3.27
C TYR A 13 -10.00 -1.78 1.80
N LEU A 14 -11.25 -1.81 1.35
CA LEU A 14 -11.64 -1.39 0.02
C LEU A 14 -12.67 -0.27 0.10
N ASP A 15 -12.48 0.75 -0.73
CA ASP A 15 -13.51 1.68 -1.14
C ASP A 15 -13.84 1.44 -2.61
N THR A 16 -14.86 0.62 -2.86
CA THR A 16 -15.28 0.25 -4.21
C THR A 16 -15.90 1.42 -4.97
N ARG A 17 -16.39 2.46 -4.29
CA ARG A 17 -16.90 3.67 -4.95
C ARG A 17 -15.77 4.50 -5.56
N LEU A 18 -14.62 4.52 -4.90
CA LEU A 18 -13.43 5.24 -5.36
C LEU A 18 -12.46 4.34 -6.13
N ASN A 19 -12.78 3.05 -6.29
CA ASN A 19 -11.86 2.03 -6.81
C ASN A 19 -10.49 2.13 -6.10
N MET A 20 -10.52 2.11 -4.77
CA MET A 20 -9.35 2.38 -3.92
C MET A 20 -9.15 1.27 -2.90
N LEU A 21 -7.89 0.82 -2.77
CA LEU A 21 -7.44 -0.07 -1.72
C LEU A 21 -6.72 0.74 -0.65
N LEU A 22 -7.10 0.56 0.62
CA LEU A 22 -6.38 1.15 1.74
C LEU A 22 -5.67 0.05 2.52
N TYR A 23 -4.38 0.25 2.71
CA TYR A 23 -3.50 -0.65 3.41
C TYR A 23 -2.90 0.07 4.61
N GLU A 24 -3.13 -0.46 5.80
CA GLU A 24 -2.50 0.01 7.04
C GLU A 24 -1.43 -0.99 7.45
N GLN A 25 -0.19 -0.53 7.61
CA GLN A 25 0.88 -1.30 8.23
C GLN A 25 0.93 -0.95 9.73
N LEU A 26 0.85 -1.97 10.57
CA LEU A 26 0.82 -1.85 12.03
C LEU A 26 2.21 -2.08 12.64
N GLU A 27 2.34 -1.82 13.93
CA GLU A 27 3.63 -1.83 14.64
C GLU A 27 4.30 -3.21 14.59
N GLU A 28 3.50 -4.27 14.74
CA GLU A 28 3.87 -5.67 14.74
C GLU A 28 4.59 -6.09 13.44
N MET A 29 4.30 -5.40 12.33
CA MET A 29 5.00 -5.62 11.06
C MET A 29 6.50 -5.37 11.16
N THR A 30 6.94 -4.53 12.11
CA THR A 30 8.37 -4.22 12.31
C THR A 30 9.16 -5.48 12.68
N PHE A 31 8.55 -6.44 13.38
CA PHE A 31 9.25 -7.54 14.03
C PHE A 31 9.02 -8.92 13.38
N VAL A 32 7.97 -9.04 12.56
CA VAL A 32 7.60 -10.31 11.98
C VAL A 32 8.58 -10.73 10.88
N LYS A 33 8.93 -12.02 10.82
CA LYS A 33 9.86 -12.54 9.79
C LYS A 33 9.17 -13.06 8.54
N GLN A 34 7.86 -13.29 8.63
CA GLN A 34 7.06 -13.89 7.56
C GLN A 34 5.62 -13.43 7.64
N LEU A 35 4.98 -13.33 6.48
CA LEU A 35 3.57 -12.96 6.37
C LEU A 35 2.80 -14.03 5.57
N PRO A 36 2.49 -15.19 6.19
CA PRO A 36 1.96 -16.34 5.46
C PRO A 36 0.63 -16.05 4.75
N TYR A 37 -0.16 -15.09 5.24
CA TYR A 37 -1.45 -14.75 4.69
C TYR A 37 -1.45 -13.50 3.79
N TYR A 38 -0.37 -12.72 3.76
CA TYR A 38 -0.37 -11.39 3.15
C TYR A 38 -0.61 -11.41 1.65
N LEU A 39 0.11 -12.26 0.91
CA LEU A 39 -0.09 -12.33 -0.54
C LEU A 39 -1.49 -12.82 -0.92
N GLY A 40 -2.04 -13.79 -0.17
CA GLY A 40 -3.41 -14.25 -0.37
C GLY A 40 -4.44 -13.16 -0.03
N ASP A 41 -4.21 -12.40 1.03
CA ASP A 41 -5.07 -11.27 1.41
C ASP A 41 -5.02 -10.15 0.35
N CYS A 42 -3.85 -9.85 -0.23
CA CYS A 42 -3.70 -8.94 -1.36
C CYS A 42 -4.46 -9.44 -2.60
N GLN A 43 -4.30 -10.71 -2.98
CA GLN A 43 -5.00 -11.28 -4.15
C GLN A 43 -6.51 -11.17 -4.01
N ARG A 44 -7.07 -11.55 -2.85
CA ARG A 44 -8.50 -11.42 -2.57
C ARG A 44 -8.98 -9.97 -2.65
N ALA A 45 -8.18 -9.00 -2.17
CA ALA A 45 -8.52 -7.60 -2.31
C ALA A 45 -8.56 -7.15 -3.78
N LEU A 46 -7.59 -7.59 -4.58
CA LEU A 46 -7.46 -7.24 -6.00
C LEU A 46 -8.57 -7.83 -6.86
N GLU A 47 -9.17 -8.97 -6.49
CA GLU A 47 -10.34 -9.54 -7.19
C GLU A 47 -11.56 -8.60 -7.19
N HIS A 48 -11.62 -7.65 -6.26
CA HIS A 48 -12.69 -6.65 -6.17
C HIS A 48 -12.36 -5.32 -6.84
N MET A 49 -11.13 -5.13 -7.31
CA MET A 49 -10.67 -3.88 -7.92
C MET A 49 -10.82 -3.91 -9.43
N GLN A 50 -11.07 -2.74 -10.02
CA GLN A 50 -11.01 -2.56 -11.48
C GLN A 50 -9.64 -1.98 -11.87
N PRO A 51 -9.09 -2.31 -13.05
CA PRO A 51 -7.90 -1.63 -13.56
C PRO A 51 -8.04 -0.11 -13.51
N GLY A 52 -6.96 0.58 -13.17
CA GLY A 52 -6.96 2.00 -12.84
C GLY A 52 -7.19 2.31 -11.36
N PHE A 53 -7.24 1.28 -10.50
CA PHE A 53 -7.42 1.48 -9.05
C PHE A 53 -6.24 2.20 -8.41
N THR A 54 -6.50 2.82 -7.27
CA THR A 54 -5.48 3.52 -6.46
C THR A 54 -5.23 2.82 -5.14
N VAL A 55 -4.04 3.04 -4.57
CA VAL A 55 -3.66 2.46 -3.28
C VAL A 55 -3.26 3.57 -2.32
N LEU A 56 -3.85 3.60 -1.12
CA LEU A 56 -3.34 4.35 0.01
C LEU A 56 -2.63 3.40 0.96
N CYS A 57 -1.33 3.60 1.18
CA CYS A 57 -0.48 2.77 2.01
C CYS A 57 0.00 3.59 3.21
N ASP A 58 -0.61 3.39 4.38
CA ASP A 58 -0.20 4.06 5.62
C ASP A 58 0.78 3.18 6.39
N VAL A 59 2.03 3.64 6.51
CA VAL A 59 3.08 2.92 7.23
C VAL A 59 3.61 3.69 8.43
N ARG A 60 2.90 4.74 8.86
CA ARG A 60 3.29 5.63 9.97
C ARG A 60 3.45 4.92 11.31
N ARG A 61 2.85 3.76 11.49
CA ARG A 61 2.82 3.02 12.76
C ARG A 61 4.00 2.05 12.93
N THR A 62 4.89 1.99 11.95
CA THR A 62 6.07 1.11 12.00
C THR A 62 7.24 1.83 12.65
N LEU A 63 8.06 1.10 13.40
CA LEU A 63 9.25 1.67 14.06
C LEU A 63 10.47 1.71 13.12
N GLY A 64 10.40 0.99 12.00
CA GLY A 64 11.47 0.94 11.03
C GLY A 64 11.18 -0.01 9.88
N PRO A 65 12.05 -0.01 8.85
CA PRO A 65 11.95 -0.93 7.73
C PRO A 65 12.13 -2.38 8.19
N ASN A 66 11.33 -3.29 7.62
CA ASN A 66 11.52 -4.73 7.78
C ASN A 66 12.03 -5.34 6.47
N VAL A 67 13.35 -5.60 6.41
CA VAL A 67 14.02 -6.13 5.21
C VAL A 67 13.77 -7.61 4.98
N ASP A 68 13.44 -8.38 6.02
CA ASP A 68 13.13 -9.82 5.91
C ASP A 68 11.90 -10.04 5.02
N LEU A 69 11.02 -9.05 4.95
CA LEU A 69 9.78 -9.07 4.17
C LEU A 69 9.91 -8.51 2.75
N LEU A 70 11.11 -8.06 2.34
CA LEU A 70 11.32 -7.45 1.02
C LEU A 70 10.85 -8.35 -0.14
N PRO A 71 11.13 -9.67 -0.17
CA PRO A 71 10.63 -10.54 -1.23
C PRO A 71 9.09 -10.58 -1.29
N THR A 72 8.44 -10.55 -0.12
CA THR A 72 6.99 -10.56 0.00
C THR A 72 6.38 -9.26 -0.54
N PHE A 73 6.95 -8.10 -0.17
CA PHE A 73 6.46 -6.81 -0.68
C PHE A 73 6.72 -6.63 -2.18
N LEU A 74 7.85 -7.10 -2.70
CA LEU A 74 8.08 -7.11 -4.15
C LEU A 74 7.03 -7.94 -4.88
N ARG A 75 6.64 -9.09 -4.32
CA ARG A 75 5.60 -9.92 -4.91
C ARG A 75 4.22 -9.25 -4.85
N SER A 76 3.88 -8.53 -3.79
CA SER A 76 2.62 -7.77 -3.76
C SER A 76 2.60 -6.61 -4.75
N HIS A 77 3.72 -5.91 -4.95
CA HIS A 77 3.85 -4.89 -5.99
C HIS A 77 3.60 -5.46 -7.39
N GLN A 78 4.17 -6.64 -7.68
CA GLN A 78 3.91 -7.35 -8.95
C GLN A 78 2.44 -7.70 -9.14
N LEU A 79 1.76 -8.14 -8.07
CA LEU A 79 0.32 -8.42 -8.13
C LEU A 79 -0.48 -7.15 -8.43
N MET A 80 -0.16 -6.02 -7.78
CA MET A 80 -0.85 -4.75 -8.02
C MET A 80 -0.63 -4.23 -9.44
N LEU A 81 0.61 -4.34 -9.96
CA LEU A 81 0.93 -3.98 -11.35
C LEU A 81 0.14 -4.84 -12.34
N ALA A 82 0.11 -6.16 -12.14
CA ALA A 82 -0.64 -7.08 -12.99
C ALA A 82 -2.16 -6.81 -12.94
N ALA A 83 -2.67 -6.36 -11.80
CA ALA A 83 -4.07 -5.97 -11.64
C ALA A 83 -4.39 -4.56 -12.21
N GLY A 84 -3.39 -3.82 -12.69
CA GLY A 84 -3.57 -2.52 -13.33
C GLY A 84 -3.67 -1.35 -12.36
N VAL A 85 -2.94 -1.36 -11.25
CA VAL A 85 -2.84 -0.19 -10.36
C VAL A 85 -2.40 1.06 -11.13
N ALA A 86 -3.07 2.18 -10.89
CA ALA A 86 -2.71 3.46 -11.48
C ALA A 86 -1.60 4.15 -10.68
N ILE A 87 -1.80 4.28 -9.36
CA ILE A 87 -0.83 4.91 -8.47
C ILE A 87 -1.04 4.48 -7.02
N MET A 88 0.07 4.43 -6.27
CA MET A 88 0.11 4.25 -4.83
C MET A 88 0.57 5.54 -4.14
N ALA A 89 -0.15 5.95 -3.09
CA ALA A 89 0.28 6.98 -2.16
C ALA A 89 0.76 6.31 -0.87
N GLU A 90 2.05 6.47 -0.54
CA GLU A 90 2.63 5.98 0.71
C GLU A 90 2.73 7.09 1.75
N VAL A 91 2.28 6.84 2.98
CA VAL A 91 2.31 7.81 4.07
C VAL A 91 3.29 7.34 5.14
N TYR A 92 4.32 8.16 5.37
CA TYR A 92 5.41 7.91 6.31
C TYR A 92 5.31 8.78 7.55
N PRO A 93 5.88 8.34 8.70
CA PRO A 93 5.94 9.20 9.87
C PRO A 93 6.81 10.42 9.55
N ALA A 94 6.43 11.58 10.10
CA ALA A 94 7.25 12.79 9.98
C ALA A 94 8.54 12.61 10.78
N GLY A 95 9.70 12.60 10.10
CA GLY A 95 10.99 12.44 10.77
C GLY A 95 12.17 12.10 9.84
N PRO A 96 13.41 12.12 10.37
CA PRO A 96 14.64 11.86 9.62
C PRO A 96 14.84 10.39 9.24
N THR A 97 14.10 9.47 9.86
CA THR A 97 14.09 8.03 9.56
C THR A 97 13.30 7.73 8.28
N ARG A 98 13.63 8.43 7.19
CA ARG A 98 13.17 8.07 5.86
C ARG A 98 14.05 6.95 5.29
N MET A 99 13.48 5.75 5.32
CA MET A 99 13.26 4.98 4.08
C MET A 99 14.46 4.28 3.41
N PRO A 100 15.00 3.22 4.01
CA PRO A 100 15.75 2.22 3.26
C PRO A 100 14.83 1.35 2.40
N VAL A 101 13.78 0.76 2.99
CA VAL A 101 12.99 -0.29 2.30
C VAL A 101 12.13 0.23 1.16
N SER A 102 11.36 1.32 1.30
CA SER A 102 10.60 1.80 0.13
C SER A 102 11.48 2.49 -0.93
N ARG A 103 12.66 3.03 -0.57
CA ARG A 103 13.66 3.37 -1.61
C ARG A 103 14.12 2.14 -2.37
N MET A 104 14.41 1.04 -1.68
CA MET A 104 14.76 -0.24 -2.31
C MET A 104 13.59 -0.77 -3.14
N LEU A 105 12.35 -0.75 -2.64
CA LEU A 105 11.18 -1.18 -3.40
C LEU A 105 10.96 -0.32 -4.63
N ASN A 106 11.08 1.01 -4.55
CA ASN A 106 10.95 1.89 -5.70
C ASN A 106 12.07 1.71 -6.73
N GLN A 107 13.27 1.27 -6.31
CA GLN A 107 14.35 0.90 -7.23
C GLN A 107 14.11 -0.45 -7.89
N LEU A 108 13.48 -1.38 -7.17
CA LEU A 108 13.28 -2.77 -7.59
C LEU A 108 11.92 -3.03 -8.25
N SER A 109 11.00 -2.08 -8.16
CA SER A 109 9.62 -2.19 -8.62
C SER A 109 9.25 -0.99 -9.49
N SER A 110 8.57 -1.25 -10.61
CA SER A 110 8.00 -0.22 -11.48
C SER A 110 6.65 0.32 -10.97
N LEU A 111 6.37 0.21 -9.66
CA LEU A 111 5.07 0.58 -9.10
C LEU A 111 4.98 2.11 -9.03
N PRO A 112 4.02 2.76 -9.71
CA PRO A 112 3.90 4.22 -9.66
C PRO A 112 3.56 4.64 -8.24
N THR A 113 4.49 5.35 -7.58
CA THR A 113 4.40 5.61 -6.14
C THR A 113 4.72 7.06 -5.84
N ARG A 114 3.90 7.69 -4.98
CA ARG A 114 4.12 9.03 -4.45
C ARG A 114 4.12 8.99 -2.92
N GLN A 115 5.05 9.71 -2.32
CA GLN A 115 5.25 9.67 -0.87
C GLN A 115 4.74 10.93 -0.19
N PHE A 116 4.15 10.75 0.98
CA PHE A 116 3.55 11.76 1.82
C PHE A 116 3.99 11.58 3.28
N THR A 117 3.86 12.63 4.07
CA THR A 117 4.00 12.58 5.54
C THR A 117 2.70 12.89 6.26
N ASP A 118 1.68 13.27 5.50
CA ASP A 118 0.37 13.65 5.98
C ASP A 118 -0.68 12.81 5.25
N LEU A 119 -1.56 12.18 6.03
CA LEU A 119 -2.57 11.27 5.50
C LEU A 119 -3.61 12.04 4.67
N ALA A 120 -4.06 13.20 5.14
CA ALA A 120 -5.07 13.99 4.45
C ALA A 120 -4.56 14.48 3.08
N ALA A 121 -3.28 14.87 2.98
CA ALA A 121 -2.66 15.22 1.71
C ALA A 121 -2.60 14.04 0.73
N ALA A 122 -2.31 12.83 1.22
CA ALA A 122 -2.30 11.62 0.40
C ALA A 122 -3.71 11.26 -0.10
N GLU A 123 -4.70 11.33 0.77
CA GLU A 123 -6.12 11.10 0.43
C GLU A 123 -6.61 12.10 -0.62
N ASN A 124 -6.36 13.40 -0.42
CA ASN A 124 -6.74 14.45 -1.37
C ASN A 124 -6.08 14.23 -2.74
N PHE A 125 -4.82 13.81 -2.75
CA PHE A 125 -4.12 13.47 -4.00
C PHE A 125 -4.81 12.33 -4.74
N LEU A 126 -5.11 11.22 -4.06
CA LEU A 126 -5.76 10.07 -4.69
C LEU A 126 -7.18 10.40 -5.18
N GLN A 127 -7.93 11.20 -4.43
CA GLN A 127 -9.27 11.65 -4.84
C GLN A 127 -9.22 12.47 -6.14
N SER A 128 -8.22 13.36 -6.29
CA SER A 128 -8.02 14.12 -7.52
C SER A 128 -7.59 13.25 -8.70
N TYR A 129 -6.91 12.14 -8.42
CA TYR A 129 -6.47 11.18 -9.44
C TYR A 129 -7.65 10.39 -10.02
N GLY A 130 -8.55 9.92 -9.16
CA GLY A 130 -9.75 9.18 -9.59
C GLY A 130 -10.76 10.00 -10.39
N THR A 131 -10.78 11.34 -10.22
CA THR A 131 -11.65 12.23 -11.00
C THR A 131 -11.09 12.56 -12.38
N SER A 132 -9.76 12.57 -12.54
CA SER A 132 -9.10 12.97 -13.79
C SER A 132 -9.17 11.93 -14.92
N VAL A 133 -9.42 10.64 -14.61
CA VAL A 133 -9.49 9.57 -15.62
C VAL A 133 -10.90 9.45 -16.25
N ALA A 134 -11.89 10.11 -15.66
CA ALA A 134 -13.28 10.11 -16.12
C ALA A 134 -13.66 11.32 -16.98
N SER A 135 -12.68 12.15 -17.40
CA SER A 135 -12.88 13.37 -18.21
C SER A 135 -12.39 13.20 -19.65
#